data_AF-A0A966KJI5-F1
#
_entry.id   AF-A0A966KJI5-F1
#
_cell.length_a   1.000
_cell.length_b   1.000
_cell.length_c   1.000
_cell.angle_alpha   90.00
_cell.angle_beta   90.00
_cell.angle_gamma   90.00
#
_symmetry.space_group_name_H-M   'P 1'
#
loop_
_entity.id
_entity.type
_entity.pdbx_description
1 polymer ?
#
loop_
_entity_poly.entity_id
_entity_poly.type
_entity_poly.pdbx_seq_one_letter_code
_entity_poly.pdbx_strand_id
1 'polypeptide(L)'
;MEVLLNVILPVFLVIGIGYISVWRHWLSTENINSLTRFAQNFAIPCLLFYAIAKIEISENFSLRLLFSFYFGALFCFIIGFIAAYFYFKRTREEAICIGFTCLFSNSILLGLPITENAYGPASLGSNYAII
;
A
#
# COMPACT_ATOMS: atom_id res chain seq x y z
N MET A 1 -18.19 11.06 -10.45
CA MET A 1 -18.23 11.58 -9.06
C MET A 1 -18.51 10.47 -8.05
N GLU A 2 -19.37 9.50 -8.36
CA GLU A 2 -19.69 8.38 -7.46
C GLU A 2 -18.49 7.55 -7.01
N VAL A 3 -17.56 7.19 -7.90
CA VAL A 3 -16.33 6.45 -7.53
C VAL A 3 -15.51 7.23 -6.49
N LEU A 4 -15.34 8.53 -6.66
CA LEU A 4 -14.60 9.36 -5.71
C LEU A 4 -15.25 9.35 -4.32
N LEU A 5 -16.57 9.52 -4.26
CA LEU A 5 -17.32 9.65 -3.01
C LEU A 5 -17.55 8.30 -2.31
N ASN A 6 -17.72 7.21 -3.07
CA ASN A 6 -18.06 5.90 -2.50
C ASN A 6 -16.83 5.01 -2.27
N VAL A 7 -15.77 5.19 -3.06
CA VAL A 7 -14.57 4.34 -2.98
C VAL A 7 -13.46 5.01 -2.20
N ILE A 8 -13.13 6.25 -2.57
CA ILE A 8 -11.92 6.93 -2.10
C ILE A 8 -12.19 7.63 -0.78
N LEU A 9 -13.30 8.37 -0.67
CA LEU A 9 -13.62 9.17 0.50
C LEU A 9 -13.58 8.38 1.84
N PRO A 10 -14.12 7.15 1.97
CA PRO A 10 -14.09 6.42 3.24
C PRO A 10 -12.67 6.18 3.76
N VAL A 11 -11.74 5.83 2.87
CA VAL A 11 -10.33 5.57 3.24
C VAL A 11 -9.67 6.86 3.73
N PHE A 12 -9.87 7.97 3.01
CA PHE A 12 -9.31 9.26 3.40
C PHE A 12 -9.95 9.85 4.65
N LEU A 13 -11.22 9.55 4.93
CA LEU A 13 -11.88 9.93 6.19
C LEU A 13 -11.23 9.23 7.38
N VAL A 14 -10.94 7.92 7.28
CA VAL A 14 -10.23 7.18 8.34
C VAL A 14 -8.83 7.77 8.58
N ILE A 15 -8.09 8.08 7.51
CA ILE A 15 -6.79 8.75 7.60
C ILE A 15 -6.93 10.12 8.29
N GLY A 16 -7.94 10.90 7.90
CA GLY A 16 -8.23 12.21 8.48
C GLY A 16 -8.56 12.14 9.97
N ILE A 17 -9.35 11.16 10.39
CA ILE A 17 -9.65 10.91 11.82
C ILE A 17 -8.37 10.56 12.58
N GLY A 18 -7.52 9.70 12.02
CA GLY A 18 -6.21 9.39 12.60
C GLY A 18 -5.35 10.64 12.78
N TYR A 19 -5.27 11.49 11.76
CA TYR A 19 -4.54 12.76 11.81
C TYR A 19 -5.08 13.70 12.89
N ILE A 20 -6.41 13.89 12.92
CA ILE A 20 -7.07 14.75 13.92
C ILE A 20 -6.85 14.22 15.35
N SER A 21 -6.85 12.91 15.53
CA SER A 21 -6.65 12.28 16.84
C SER A 21 -5.26 12.58 17.41
N VAL A 22 -4.23 12.58 16.56
CA VAL A 22 -2.86 12.98 16.95
C VAL A 22 -2.77 14.49 17.17
N TRP A 23 -3.35 15.28 16.25
CA TRP A 23 -3.36 16.75 16.34
C TRP A 23 -4.08 17.27 17.60
N ARG A 24 -5.13 16.58 18.05
CA ARG A 24 -5.87 16.88 19.30
C ARG A 24 -5.23 16.25 20.55
N HIS A 25 -4.08 15.58 20.42
CA HIS A 25 -3.39 14.88 21.51
C HIS A 25 -4.21 13.76 22.18
N TRP A 26 -5.19 13.17 21.48
CA TRP A 26 -5.93 12.01 21.98
C TRP A 26 -5.09 10.72 21.95
N LEU A 27 -4.12 10.66 21.04
CA LEU A 27 -3.16 9.56 20.93
C LEU A 27 -1.75 10.09 21.12
N SER A 28 -1.01 9.51 22.08
CA SER A 28 0.41 9.81 22.26
C SER A 28 1.27 9.08 21.24
N THR A 29 2.51 9.54 21.05
CA THR A 29 3.50 8.85 20.19
C THR A 29 3.75 7.41 20.63
N GLU A 30 3.69 7.12 21.93
CA GLU A 30 3.83 5.76 22.45
C GLU A 30 2.66 4.86 22.04
N ASN A 31 1.43 5.39 22.07
CA ASN A 31 0.25 4.66 21.61
C ASN A 31 0.35 4.36 20.10
N ILE A 32 0.79 5.33 19.30
CA ILE A 32 1.00 5.15 17.85
C ILE A 32 2.04 4.07 17.60
N ASN A 33 3.20 4.13 18.27
CA ASN A 33 4.26 3.14 18.12
C ASN A 33 3.79 1.73 18.48
N SER A 34 3.01 1.61 19.55
CA SER A 34 2.43 0.32 19.98
C SER A 34 1.44 -0.23 18.95
N LEU A 35 0.57 0.64 18.42
CA LEU A 35 -0.40 0.26 17.39
C LEU A 35 0.27 -0.13 16.07
N THR A 36 1.27 0.62 15.61
CA THR A 36 2.05 0.31 14.41
C THR A 36 2.78 -1.02 14.55
N ARG A 37 3.41 -1.28 15.70
CA ARG A 37 4.08 -2.56 15.98
C ARG A 37 3.10 -3.73 15.97
N PHE A 38 1.92 -3.57 16.58
CA PHE A 38 0.86 -4.58 16.52
C PHE A 38 0.42 -4.84 15.08
N ALA A 39 0.15 -3.79 14.31
CA ALA A 39 -0.30 -3.91 12.93
C ALA A 39 0.75 -4.62 12.06
N GLN A 40 2.02 -4.22 12.14
CA GLN A 40 3.09 -4.76 11.31
C GLN A 40 3.52 -6.18 11.72
N ASN A 41 3.58 -6.48 13.02
CA ASN A 41 4.10 -7.76 13.49
C ASN A 41 3.03 -8.85 13.64
N PHE A 42 1.75 -8.48 13.77
CA PHE A 42 0.66 -9.43 13.99
C PHE A 42 -0.47 -9.27 12.97
N ALA A 43 -1.12 -8.10 12.91
CA ALA A 43 -2.35 -7.97 12.12
C ALA A 43 -2.12 -8.20 10.62
N ILE A 44 -1.09 -7.58 10.04
CA ILE A 44 -0.75 -7.73 8.61
C ILE A 44 -0.31 -9.17 8.31
N PRO A 45 0.64 -9.79 9.03
CA PRO A 45 0.98 -11.20 8.80
C PRO A 45 -0.21 -12.15 8.91
N CYS A 46 -1.08 -11.98 9.91
CA CYS A 46 -2.29 -12.79 10.05
C CYS A 46 -3.26 -12.58 8.89
N LEU A 47 -3.46 -11.34 8.44
CA LEU A 47 -4.30 -11.00 7.29
C LEU A 47 -3.78 -11.68 6.02
N LEU A 48 -2.48 -11.55 5.74
CA LEU A 48 -1.85 -12.14 4.56
C LEU A 48 -1.89 -13.67 4.61
N PHE A 49 -1.60 -14.27 5.76
CA PHE A 49 -1.70 -15.72 5.94
C PHE A 49 -3.13 -16.22 5.67
N TYR A 50 -4.13 -15.57 6.28
CA TYR A 50 -5.52 -15.91 6.08
C TYR A 50 -5.96 -15.75 4.62
N ALA A 51 -5.52 -14.67 3.96
CA ALA A 51 -5.81 -14.43 2.55
C ALA A 51 -5.19 -15.52 1.66
N ILE A 52 -3.90 -15.83 1.84
CA ILE A 52 -3.22 -16.87 1.07
C ILE A 52 -3.85 -18.25 1.32
N ALA A 53 -4.23 -18.55 2.57
CA ALA A 53 -4.86 -19.82 2.93
C ALA A 53 -6.26 -20.01 2.31
N LYS A 54 -6.94 -18.92 1.91
CA LYS A 54 -8.27 -18.96 1.30
C LYS A 54 -8.28 -18.76 -0.22
N ILE A 55 -7.18 -18.28 -0.80
CA ILE A 55 -7.10 -18.03 -2.23
C ILE A 55 -6.80 -19.33 -2.97
N GLU A 56 -7.63 -19.64 -3.95
CA GLU A 56 -7.28 -20.59 -4.99
C GLU A 56 -6.29 -19.93 -5.95
N ILE A 57 -4.99 -20.20 -5.72
CA ILE A 57 -3.88 -19.59 -6.46
C ILE A 57 -3.99 -19.90 -7.96
N SER A 58 -4.50 -21.08 -8.34
CA SER A 58 -4.69 -21.49 -9.73
C SER A 58 -5.60 -20.57 -10.55
N GLU A 59 -6.60 -19.96 -9.92
CA GLU A 59 -7.55 -19.07 -10.61
C GLU A 59 -7.13 -17.60 -10.58
N ASN A 60 -6.32 -17.21 -9.58
CA ASN A 60 -5.97 -15.82 -9.32
C ASN A 60 -4.53 -15.45 -9.75
N PHE A 61 -3.68 -16.44 -10.04
CA PHE A 61 -2.32 -16.22 -10.47
C PHE A 61 -2.23 -16.00 -11.99
N SER A 62 -1.87 -14.79 -12.39
CA SER A 62 -1.69 -14.44 -13.80
C SER A 62 -0.33 -13.78 -14.03
N LEU A 63 0.48 -14.37 -14.92
CA LEU A 63 1.76 -13.77 -15.33
C LEU A 63 1.57 -12.37 -15.93
N ARG A 64 0.43 -12.13 -16.59
CA ARG A 64 0.09 -10.80 -17.13
C ARG A 64 -0.15 -9.79 -16.01
N LEU A 65 -0.81 -10.21 -14.93
CA LEU A 65 -1.04 -9.37 -13.75
C LEU A 65 0.29 -9.03 -13.05
N LEU A 66 1.13 -10.04 -12.78
CA LEU A 66 2.45 -9.83 -12.18
C LEU A 66 3.29 -8.87 -13.03
N PHE A 67 3.34 -9.10 -14.35
CA PHE A 67 4.10 -8.23 -15.25
C PHE A 67 3.55 -6.81 -15.23
N SER A 68 2.24 -6.61 -15.35
CA SER A 68 1.64 -5.27 -15.34
C SER A 68 1.94 -4.50 -14.05
N PHE A 69 1.90 -5.17 -12.90
CA PHE A 69 2.15 -4.55 -11.61
C PHE A 69 3.65 -4.27 -11.39
N TYR A 70 4.49 -5.30 -11.47
CA TYR A 70 5.92 -5.17 -11.16
C TYR A 70 6.69 -4.37 -12.20
N PHE A 71 6.27 -4.40 -13.47
CA PHE A 71 6.83 -3.50 -14.48
C PHE A 71 6.53 -2.03 -14.13
N GLY A 72 5.30 -1.73 -13.74
CA GLY A 72 4.92 -0.38 -13.28
C GLY A 72 5.71 0.05 -12.04
N ALA A 73 5.82 -0.82 -11.04
CA ALA A 73 6.56 -0.54 -9.82
C ALA A 73 8.07 -0.31 -10.09
N LEU A 74 8.68 -1.14 -10.93
CA LEU A 74 10.08 -0.98 -11.34
C LEU A 74 10.29 0.29 -12.18
N PHE A 75 9.33 0.62 -13.04
CA PHE A 75 9.37 1.85 -13.82
C PHE A 75 9.31 3.10 -12.91
N CYS A 76 8.44 3.10 -11.90
CA CYS A 76 8.40 4.14 -10.86
C CYS A 76 9.71 4.24 -10.07
N PHE A 77 10.34 3.11 -9.72
CA PHE A 77 11.65 3.08 -9.09
C PHE A 77 12.70 3.77 -9.96
N ILE A 78 12.79 3.39 -11.24
CA ILE A 78 13.79 3.91 -12.18
C ILE A 78 13.60 5.42 -12.34
N ILE A 79 12.37 5.89 -12.52
CA ILE A 79 12.09 7.33 -12.64
C ILE A 79 12.46 8.07 -11.35
N GLY A 80 12.05 7.55 -10.19
CA GLY A 80 12.36 8.14 -8.89
C GLY A 80 13.87 8.25 -8.65
N PHE A 81 14.61 7.18 -8.96
CA PHE A 81 16.06 7.13 -8.87
C PHE A 81 16.73 8.14 -9.82
N ILE A 82 16.35 8.14 -11.11
CA ILE A 82 16.92 9.04 -12.12
C ILE A 82 16.65 10.50 -11.74
N ALA A 83 15.43 10.82 -11.33
CA ALA A 83 15.07 12.17 -10.88
C ALA A 83 15.90 12.57 -9.64
N ALA A 84 15.98 11.71 -8.63
CA ALA A 84 16.75 11.97 -7.42
C ALA A 84 18.24 12.20 -7.70
N TYR A 85 18.84 11.36 -8.53
CA TYR A 85 20.27 11.41 -8.83
C TYR A 85 20.64 12.57 -9.77
N PHE A 86 19.94 12.72 -10.89
CA PHE A 86 20.31 13.70 -11.91
C PHE A 86 19.71 15.09 -11.67
N TYR A 87 18.44 15.18 -11.23
CA TYR A 87 17.76 16.46 -11.08
C TYR A 87 17.95 17.04 -9.68
N PHE A 88 17.73 16.22 -8.64
CA PHE A 88 17.87 16.66 -7.24
C PHE A 88 19.29 16.54 -6.68
N LYS A 89 20.24 16.02 -7.50
CA LYS A 89 21.67 15.89 -7.19
C LYS A 89 21.95 15.21 -5.85
N ARG A 90 21.14 14.21 -5.50
CA ARG A 90 21.30 13.38 -4.30
C ARG A 90 22.48 12.42 -4.46
N THR A 91 23.00 11.90 -3.35
CA THR A 91 24.00 10.82 -3.43
C THR A 91 23.37 9.56 -4.02
N ARG A 92 24.20 8.58 -4.41
CA ARG A 92 23.70 7.33 -4.99
C ARG A 92 22.84 6.56 -3.98
N GLU A 93 23.26 6.56 -2.73
CA GLU A 93 22.58 5.90 -1.61
C GLU A 93 21.21 6.54 -1.38
N GLU A 94 21.14 7.88 -1.31
CA GLU A 94 19.90 8.62 -1.16
C GLU A 94 18.95 8.41 -2.35
N ALA A 95 19.49 8.42 -3.58
CA ALA A 95 18.70 8.20 -4.78
C ALA A 95 18.10 6.78 -4.82
N ILE A 96 18.82 5.75 -4.36
CA ILE A 96 18.30 4.39 -4.22
C ILE A 96 17.16 4.35 -3.20
N CYS A 97 17.32 5.00 -2.03
CA CYS A 97 16.27 5.08 -1.02
C CYS A 97 14.99 5.76 -1.56
N ILE A 98 15.14 6.85 -2.32
CA ILE A 98 14.01 7.53 -2.98
C ILE A 98 13.37 6.62 -4.03
N GLY A 99 14.18 5.93 -4.85
CA GLY A 99 13.67 4.95 -5.81
C GLY A 99 12.80 3.89 -5.14
N PHE A 100 13.23 3.33 -3.99
CA PHE A 100 12.41 2.38 -3.23
C PHE A 100 11.13 2.99 -2.69
N THR A 101 11.15 4.26 -2.30
CA THR A 101 9.94 4.99 -1.89
C THR A 101 8.94 5.09 -3.03
N CYS A 102 9.40 5.26 -4.28
CA CYS A 102 8.55 5.26 -5.46
C CYS A 102 8.06 3.86 -5.88
N LEU A 103 8.78 2.80 -5.50
CA LEU A 103 8.44 1.41 -5.83
C LEU A 103 7.28 0.87 -4.98
N PHE A 104 7.28 1.15 -3.67
CA PHE A 104 6.32 0.56 -2.73
C PHE A 104 5.02 1.39 -2.62
N SER A 105 3.96 0.93 -3.30
CA SER A 105 2.68 1.65 -3.46
C SER A 105 1.66 1.52 -2.31
N ASN A 106 2.08 1.04 -1.13
CA ASN A 106 1.20 0.79 0.03
C ASN A 106 -0.05 -0.05 -0.30
N SER A 107 0.16 -1.13 -1.06
CA SER A 107 -0.89 -2.01 -1.55
C SER A 107 -1.74 -2.65 -0.44
N ILE A 108 -1.16 -2.90 0.73
CA ILE A 108 -1.87 -3.52 1.85
C ILE A 108 -2.80 -2.51 2.54
N LEU A 109 -2.27 -1.37 3.01
CA LEU A 109 -3.05 -0.45 3.85
C LEU A 109 -3.99 0.44 3.03
N LEU A 110 -3.64 0.74 1.78
CA LEU A 110 -4.46 1.57 0.90
C LEU A 110 -5.03 0.78 -0.27
N GLY A 111 -4.22 -0.04 -0.94
CA GLY A 111 -4.66 -0.77 -2.14
C GLY A 111 -5.84 -1.70 -1.90
N LEU A 112 -5.79 -2.54 -0.86
CA LEU A 112 -6.86 -3.47 -0.50
C LEU A 112 -8.21 -2.77 -0.23
N PRO A 113 -8.33 -1.82 0.72
CA PRO A 113 -9.62 -1.20 1.01
C PRO A 113 -10.16 -0.37 -0.16
N ILE A 114 -9.29 0.27 -0.95
CA ILE A 114 -9.73 1.00 -2.14
C ILE A 114 -10.29 0.04 -3.19
N THR A 115 -9.60 -1.07 -3.45
CA THR A 115 -10.03 -2.05 -4.46
C THR A 115 -11.29 -2.78 -4.03
N GLU A 116 -11.39 -3.16 -2.75
CA GLU A 116 -12.59 -3.77 -2.19
C GLU A 116 -13.80 -2.84 -2.29
N ASN A 117 -13.66 -1.56 -1.94
CA ASN A 117 -14.75 -0.60 -2.09
C ASN A 117 -15.14 -0.35 -3.55
N ALA A 118 -14.18 -0.41 -4.49
CA ALA A 118 -14.43 -0.16 -5.91
C ALA A 118 -15.05 -1.34 -6.65
N TYR A 119 -14.56 -2.55 -6.38
CA TYR A 119 -14.80 -3.74 -7.19
C TYR A 119 -15.36 -4.92 -6.38
N GLY A 120 -15.57 -4.72 -5.08
CA GLY A 120 -16.11 -5.72 -4.16
C GLY A 120 -15.07 -6.75 -3.69
N PRO A 121 -15.45 -7.64 -2.75
CA PRO A 121 -14.52 -8.59 -2.14
C PRO A 121 -13.88 -9.59 -3.12
N ALA A 122 -14.55 -9.87 -4.25
CA ALA A 122 -14.03 -10.77 -5.28
C ALA A 122 -12.74 -10.26 -5.94
N SER A 123 -12.51 -8.94 -5.94
CA SER A 123 -11.30 -8.33 -6.51
C SER A 123 -10.04 -8.55 -5.66
N LEU A 124 -10.21 -8.91 -4.38
CA LEU A 124 -9.09 -9.00 -3.44
C LEU A 124 -8.14 -10.16 -3.75
N GLY A 125 -8.63 -11.26 -4.36
CA GLY A 125 -7.80 -12.41 -4.73
C GLY A 125 -6.62 -12.03 -5.62
N SER A 126 -6.88 -11.19 -6.63
CA SER A 126 -5.83 -10.68 -7.53
C SER A 126 -4.85 -9.74 -6.82
N ASN A 127 -5.32 -8.92 -5.86
CA ASN A 127 -4.45 -8.03 -5.09
C ASN A 127 -3.50 -8.81 -4.17
N TYR A 128 -4.02 -9.81 -3.47
CA TYR A 128 -3.21 -10.65 -2.60
C TYR A 128 -2.17 -11.47 -3.38
N ALA A 129 -2.42 -11.77 -4.65
CA ALA A 129 -1.46 -12.48 -5.50
C ALA A 129 -0.23 -11.63 -5.91
N ILE A 130 -0.28 -10.29 -5.79
CA ILE A 130 0.79 -9.35 -6.19
C ILE A 130 1.43 -8.59 -5.02
N ILE A 131 0.94 -8.82 -3.79
CA ILE A 131 1.46 -8.24 -2.55
C ILE A 131 2.47 -9.19 -1.94
#